data_AF-A0A7N0TZ40-F1
#
_entry.id   AF-A0A7N0TZ40-F1
#
_cell.length_a   1.000
_cell.length_b   1.000
_cell.length_c   1.000
_cell.angle_alpha   90.00
_cell.angle_beta   90.00
_cell.angle_gamma   90.00
#
_symmetry.space_group_name_H-M   'P 1'
#
loop_
_entity.id
_entity.type
_entity.pdbx_description
1 polymer ?
#
loop_
_entity_poly.entity_id
_entity_poly.type
_entity_poly.pdbx_seq_one_letter_code
_entity_poly.pdbx_strand_id
1 'polypeptide(L)'
;MECVKGYRARGRFCVEDGDVVEKAGKISELIVNFVCEANARSVCDGVGALWVNEVDMLNNLDKTRLMDSLGIEDSLFPLAKQKALQSIYNILETRRNFKRVQELKCPDLLVKRYKSYACRMREWLSEHVSVLMPVFAALVGCTLVLQKLRRRRLLAARVEELYQQVCETLEEIAMISRNSDGHGEPWVVASWLRDHLLLPKERKNPELWKMVEELVQEDSRLDRYPKLVKGEAKVVWEWQGGSLSSSRKKKKGVDGKSKLFPEETPPRAVSDQDYSERKPSESLH
;
A
#
# COMPACT_ATOMS: atom_id res chain seq x y z
N MET A 1 30.41 -65.26 2.25
CA MET A 1 28.94 -65.38 2.29
C MET A 1 28.38 -64.24 1.48
N GLU A 2 27.52 -64.51 0.50
CA GLU A 2 26.80 -63.47 -0.24
C GLU A 2 25.47 -63.21 0.47
N CYS A 3 25.19 -61.95 0.77
CA CYS A 3 23.93 -61.54 1.38
C CYS A 3 22.83 -61.40 0.32
N VAL A 4 21.57 -61.55 0.75
CA VAL A 4 20.41 -61.31 -0.13
C VAL A 4 20.41 -59.86 -0.61
N LYS A 5 19.97 -59.62 -1.85
CA LYS A 5 19.85 -58.27 -2.43
C LYS A 5 19.14 -57.32 -1.47
N GLY A 6 19.75 -56.17 -1.19
CA GLY A 6 19.27 -55.19 -0.21
C GLY A 6 19.87 -55.30 1.19
N TYR A 7 20.73 -56.30 1.43
CA TYR A 7 21.46 -56.48 2.67
C TYR A 7 22.97 -56.45 2.40
N ARG A 8 23.71 -55.70 3.22
CA ARG A 8 25.16 -55.58 3.17
C ARG A 8 25.78 -56.45 4.26
N ALA A 9 26.86 -57.16 3.92
CA ALA A 9 27.58 -57.98 4.90
C ALA A 9 28.29 -57.09 5.93
N ARG A 10 27.99 -57.30 7.22
CA ARG A 10 28.68 -56.67 8.36
C ARG A 10 29.24 -57.78 9.25
N GLY A 11 30.45 -58.22 8.93
CA GLY A 11 31.08 -59.37 9.57
C GLY A 11 30.41 -60.69 9.16
N ARG A 12 29.86 -61.44 10.13
CA ARG A 12 29.14 -62.70 9.89
C ARG A 12 27.63 -62.53 9.69
N PHE A 13 27.12 -61.30 9.79
CA PHE A 13 25.71 -61.00 9.68
C PHE A 13 25.42 -60.18 8.42
N CYS A 14 24.27 -60.41 7.81
CA CYS A 14 23.73 -59.56 6.76
C CYS A 14 22.85 -58.50 7.43
N VAL A 15 23.22 -57.24 7.30
CA VAL A 15 22.47 -56.10 7.85
C VAL A 15 21.82 -55.36 6.68
N GLU A 16 20.66 -54.77 6.90
CA GLU A 16 19.95 -54.04 5.87
C GLU A 16 20.81 -52.89 5.31
N ASP A 17 20.80 -52.72 4.00
CA ASP A 17 21.60 -51.69 3.34
C ASP A 17 21.04 -50.30 3.66
N GLY A 18 21.81 -49.51 4.42
CA GLY A 18 21.46 -48.15 4.79
C GLY A 18 21.19 -47.25 3.59
N ASP A 19 21.86 -47.48 2.46
CA ASP A 19 21.67 -46.69 1.24
C ASP A 19 20.29 -46.96 0.63
N VAL A 20 19.81 -48.21 0.69
CA VAL A 20 18.47 -48.59 0.22
C VAL A 20 17.40 -47.99 1.13
N VAL A 21 17.63 -47.96 2.45
CA VAL A 21 16.71 -47.36 3.41
C VAL A 21 16.62 -45.84 3.21
N GLU A 22 17.76 -45.17 3.06
CA GLU A 22 17.81 -43.71 2.84
C GLU A 22 17.12 -43.33 1.52
N LYS A 23 17.42 -44.05 0.43
CA LYS A 23 16.79 -43.83 -0.88
C LYS A 23 15.29 -44.10 -0.83
N ALA A 24 14.84 -45.15 -0.15
CA ALA A 24 13.42 -45.41 0.08
C ALA A 24 12.74 -44.27 0.86
N GLY A 25 13.42 -43.69 1.85
CA GLY A 25 12.97 -42.51 2.58
C GLY A 25 12.72 -41.31 1.65
N LYS A 26 13.68 -40.99 0.78
CA LYS A 26 13.54 -39.89 -0.20
C LYS A 26 12.40 -40.13 -1.19
N ILE A 27 12.23 -41.36 -1.68
CA ILE A 27 11.09 -41.72 -2.53
C ILE A 27 9.77 -41.51 -1.78
N SER A 28 9.71 -41.90 -0.50
CA SER A 28 8.49 -41.74 0.30
C SER A 28 8.10 -40.28 0.49
N GLU A 29 9.08 -39.40 0.73
CA GLU A 29 8.87 -37.96 0.88
C GLU A 29 8.34 -37.32 -0.41
N LEU A 30 8.92 -37.68 -1.56
CA LEU A 30 8.45 -37.20 -2.87
C LEU A 30 6.99 -37.59 -3.14
N ILE A 31 6.62 -38.83 -2.82
CA ILE A 31 5.24 -39.31 -3.00
C ILE A 31 4.29 -38.57 -2.06
N VAL A 32 4.65 -38.40 -0.79
CA VAL A 32 3.84 -37.66 0.18
C VAL A 32 3.63 -36.22 -0.29
N ASN A 33 4.69 -35.54 -0.74
CA ASN A 33 4.61 -34.18 -1.26
C ASN A 33 3.64 -34.10 -2.45
N PHE A 34 3.76 -35.01 -3.42
CA PHE A 34 2.90 -35.04 -4.60
C PHE A 34 1.43 -35.27 -4.25
N VAL A 35 1.13 -36.28 -3.43
CA VAL A 35 -0.25 -36.61 -3.04
C VAL A 35 -0.86 -35.50 -2.18
N CYS A 36 -0.10 -34.95 -1.23
CA CYS A 36 -0.60 -33.87 -0.37
C CYS A 36 -0.78 -32.55 -1.14
N GLU A 37 0.05 -32.25 -2.13
CA GLU A 37 -0.13 -31.08 -3.00
C GLU A 37 -1.36 -31.23 -3.90
N ALA A 38 -1.56 -32.41 -4.52
CA ALA A 38 -2.75 -32.69 -5.31
C ALA A 38 -4.03 -32.59 -4.47
N ASN A 39 -4.01 -33.15 -3.25
CA ASN A 39 -5.13 -33.05 -2.31
C ASN A 39 -5.36 -31.59 -1.87
N ALA A 40 -4.31 -30.83 -1.58
CA ALA A 40 -4.44 -29.42 -1.22
C ALA A 40 -5.11 -28.60 -2.34
N ARG A 41 -4.73 -28.82 -3.60
CA ARG A 41 -5.36 -28.16 -4.76
C ARG A 41 -6.83 -28.54 -4.90
N SER A 42 -7.18 -29.82 -4.73
CA SER A 42 -8.58 -30.25 -4.80
C SER A 42 -9.46 -29.65 -3.70
N VAL A 43 -8.94 -29.50 -2.47
CA VAL A 43 -9.67 -28.86 -1.36
C VAL A 43 -9.82 -27.36 -1.58
N CYS A 44 -8.84 -26.69 -2.19
CA CYS A 44 -8.80 -25.25 -2.32
C CYS A 44 -9.55 -24.72 -3.55
N ASP A 45 -9.31 -25.31 -4.72
CA ASP A 45 -9.84 -24.84 -6.00
C ASP A 45 -11.01 -25.70 -6.47
N GLY A 46 -11.30 -26.83 -5.79
CA GLY A 46 -12.22 -27.85 -6.28
C GLY A 46 -11.67 -28.64 -7.47
N VAL A 47 -10.40 -28.43 -7.82
CA VAL A 47 -9.75 -28.99 -9.02
C VAL A 47 -8.82 -30.14 -8.60
N GLY A 48 -9.13 -31.34 -9.08
CA GLY A 48 -8.30 -32.54 -8.88
C GLY A 48 -9.04 -33.65 -8.10
N ALA A 49 -8.39 -34.81 -8.00
CA ALA A 49 -8.93 -35.96 -7.29
C ALA A 49 -8.43 -35.96 -5.84
N LEU A 50 -9.35 -36.07 -4.89
CA LEU A 50 -9.06 -36.21 -3.45
C LEU A 50 -8.43 -37.57 -3.11
N TRP A 51 -8.65 -38.56 -3.98
CA TRP A 51 -8.09 -39.90 -3.93
C TRP A 51 -7.23 -40.09 -5.18
N VAL A 52 -5.95 -40.40 -4.99
CA VAL A 52 -4.99 -40.59 -6.09
C VAL A 52 -4.70 -42.08 -6.24
N ASN A 53 -4.90 -42.62 -7.44
CA ASN A 53 -4.55 -43.99 -7.76
C ASN A 53 -3.03 -44.20 -7.68
N GLU A 54 -2.59 -45.22 -6.94
CA GLU A 54 -1.19 -45.57 -6.77
C GLU A 54 -0.47 -45.80 -8.11
N VAL A 55 -1.11 -46.49 -9.05
CA VAL A 55 -0.52 -46.83 -10.36
C VAL A 55 -0.33 -45.58 -11.21
N ASP A 56 -1.34 -44.72 -11.26
CA ASP A 56 -1.31 -43.50 -12.06
C ASP A 56 -0.32 -42.48 -11.48
N MET A 57 -0.29 -42.37 -10.14
CA MET A 57 0.71 -41.57 -9.42
C MET A 57 2.12 -42.02 -9.79
N LEU A 58 2.37 -43.33 -9.74
CA LEU A 58 3.69 -43.87 -9.97
C LEU A 58 4.12 -43.80 -11.44
N ASN A 59 3.17 -43.83 -12.38
CA ASN A 59 3.44 -43.58 -13.79
C ASN A 59 3.80 -42.10 -14.05
N ASN A 60 3.20 -41.17 -13.30
CA ASN A 60 3.55 -39.74 -13.38
C ASN A 60 4.94 -39.44 -12.80
N LEU A 61 5.39 -40.23 -11.81
CA LEU A 61 6.76 -40.21 -11.32
C LEU A 61 7.65 -40.93 -12.33
N ASP A 62 8.26 -40.17 -13.24
CA ASP A 62 9.20 -40.69 -14.24
C ASP A 62 10.31 -41.52 -13.58
N LYS A 63 10.22 -42.86 -13.73
CA LYS A 63 11.14 -43.84 -13.13
C LYS A 63 12.60 -43.47 -13.41
N THR A 64 12.88 -43.09 -14.65
CA THR A 64 14.21 -42.73 -15.14
C THR A 64 14.75 -41.49 -14.42
N ARG A 65 13.95 -40.42 -14.32
CA ARG A 65 14.33 -39.22 -13.55
C ARG A 65 14.50 -39.49 -12.07
N LEU A 66 13.66 -40.35 -11.49
CA LEU A 66 13.74 -40.71 -10.07
C LEU A 66 15.04 -41.47 -9.77
N MET A 67 15.43 -42.39 -10.65
CA MET A 67 16.68 -43.11 -10.53
C MET A 67 17.89 -42.20 -10.69
N ASP A 68 17.88 -41.31 -11.68
CA ASP A 68 18.98 -40.38 -11.94
C ASP A 68 19.16 -39.36 -10.80
N SER A 69 18.06 -38.80 -10.28
CA SER A 69 18.09 -37.83 -9.18
C SER A 69 18.51 -38.42 -7.83
N LEU A 70 18.21 -39.70 -7.60
CA LEU A 70 18.52 -40.40 -6.35
C LEU A 70 19.74 -41.32 -6.46
N GLY A 71 20.36 -41.43 -7.64
CA GLY A 71 21.50 -42.30 -7.93
C GLY A 71 21.23 -43.77 -7.59
N ILE A 72 20.04 -44.29 -7.88
CA ILE A 72 19.64 -45.66 -7.54
C ILE A 72 20.01 -46.59 -8.69
N GLU A 73 20.76 -47.65 -8.39
CA GLU A 73 20.96 -48.72 -9.36
C GLU A 73 19.63 -49.38 -9.73
N ASP A 74 19.47 -49.70 -11.02
CA ASP A 74 18.22 -50.28 -11.55
C ASP A 74 17.86 -51.62 -10.85
N SER A 75 18.86 -52.32 -10.30
CA SER A 75 18.68 -53.56 -9.55
C SER A 75 18.13 -53.37 -8.13
N LEU A 76 18.39 -52.23 -7.50
CA LEU A 76 17.98 -51.89 -6.12
C LEU A 76 16.71 -51.02 -6.09
N PHE A 77 16.38 -50.38 -7.20
CA PHE A 77 15.18 -49.57 -7.37
C PHE A 77 13.87 -50.29 -6.97
N PRO A 78 13.56 -51.52 -7.45
CA PRO A 78 12.29 -52.17 -7.09
C PRO A 78 12.18 -52.43 -5.58
N LEU A 79 13.29 -52.74 -4.92
CA LEU A 79 13.34 -52.97 -3.48
C LEU A 79 13.13 -51.66 -2.69
N ALA A 80 13.85 -50.60 -3.08
CA ALA A 80 13.70 -49.27 -2.48
C ALA A 80 12.26 -48.74 -2.66
N LYS A 81 11.67 -48.94 -3.84
CA LYS A 81 10.27 -48.59 -4.15
C LYS A 81 9.29 -49.33 -3.25
N GLN A 82 9.41 -50.65 -3.12
CA GLN A 82 8.51 -51.43 -2.27
C GLN A 82 8.57 -50.97 -0.82
N LYS A 83 9.76 -50.69 -0.31
CA LYS A 83 9.97 -50.19 1.05
C LYS A 83 9.38 -48.79 1.24
N ALA A 84 9.52 -47.92 0.24
CA ALA A 84 8.91 -46.59 0.25
C ALA A 84 7.39 -46.67 0.32
N LEU A 85 6.75 -47.50 -0.51
CA LEU A 85 5.29 -47.71 -0.49
C LEU A 85 4.80 -48.21 0.85
N GLN A 86 5.53 -49.15 1.47
CA GLN A 86 5.18 -49.64 2.80
C GLN A 86 5.24 -48.54 3.87
N SER A 87 6.21 -47.63 3.79
CA SER A 87 6.29 -46.46 4.66
C SER A 87 5.10 -45.51 4.45
N ILE A 88 4.75 -45.27 3.17
CA ILE A 88 3.66 -44.36 2.79
C ILE A 88 2.31 -44.86 3.29
N TYR A 89 2.04 -46.16 3.23
CA TYR A 89 0.79 -46.73 3.73
C TYR A 89 0.56 -46.53 5.23
N ASN A 90 1.62 -46.27 6.00
CA ASN A 90 1.50 -45.94 7.43
C ASN A 90 1.19 -44.45 7.65
N ILE A 91 1.49 -43.58 6.68
CA ILE A 91 1.39 -42.12 6.79
C ILE A 91 0.12 -41.59 6.11
N LEU A 92 -0.24 -42.16 4.96
CA LEU A 92 -1.39 -41.76 4.14
C LEU A 92 -2.61 -42.64 4.42
N GLU A 93 -3.80 -42.07 4.24
CA GLU A 93 -5.04 -42.83 4.24
C GLU A 93 -5.12 -43.67 2.96
N THR A 94 -5.42 -44.96 3.10
CA THR A 94 -5.52 -45.89 1.98
C THR A 94 -6.94 -46.41 1.82
N ARG A 95 -7.39 -46.55 0.57
CA ARG A 95 -8.67 -47.17 0.24
C ARG A 95 -8.49 -48.12 -0.92
N ARG A 96 -9.16 -49.29 -0.89
CA ARG A 96 -9.36 -50.10 -2.09
C ARG A 96 -10.64 -49.70 -2.78
N ASN A 97 -10.53 -49.37 -4.05
CA ASN A 97 -11.68 -49.13 -4.90
C ASN A 97 -12.36 -50.41 -5.37
N PHE A 98 -13.55 -50.28 -5.96
CA PHE A 98 -14.33 -51.39 -6.52
C PHE A 98 -13.55 -52.21 -7.58
N LYS A 99 -12.58 -51.57 -8.25
CA LYS A 99 -11.66 -52.20 -9.20
C LYS A 99 -10.45 -52.90 -8.55
N ARG A 100 -10.45 -53.06 -7.22
CA ARG A 100 -9.34 -53.58 -6.38
C ARG A 100 -8.02 -52.78 -6.44
N VAL A 101 -8.03 -51.59 -7.05
CA VAL A 101 -6.88 -50.69 -7.10
C VAL A 101 -6.77 -49.91 -5.78
N GLN A 102 -5.54 -49.70 -5.30
CA GLN A 102 -5.27 -48.89 -4.11
C GLN A 102 -5.27 -47.40 -4.45
N GLU A 103 -5.97 -46.62 -3.64
CA GLU A 103 -5.97 -45.17 -3.68
C GLU A 103 -5.39 -44.61 -2.40
N LEU A 104 -4.64 -43.52 -2.56
CA LEU A 104 -3.95 -42.80 -1.52
C LEU A 104 -4.65 -41.45 -1.30
N LYS A 105 -4.81 -41.07 -0.03
CA LYS A 105 -5.30 -39.76 0.38
C LYS A 105 -4.40 -39.19 1.47
N CYS A 106 -4.06 -37.91 1.34
CA CYS A 106 -3.35 -37.18 2.37
C CYS A 106 -4.29 -36.82 3.54
N PRO A 107 -3.91 -37.09 4.80
CA PRO A 107 -4.73 -36.78 5.97
C PRO A 107 -4.85 -35.27 6.18
N ASP A 108 -5.99 -34.82 6.70
CA ASP A 108 -6.36 -33.39 6.78
C ASP A 108 -5.35 -32.54 7.58
N LEU A 109 -4.67 -33.15 8.55
CA LEU A 109 -3.61 -32.51 9.33
C LEU A 109 -2.37 -32.18 8.49
N LEU A 110 -1.98 -33.08 7.57
CA LEU A 110 -0.87 -32.87 6.66
C LEU A 110 -1.27 -31.90 5.54
N VAL A 111 -2.48 -32.03 5.01
CA VAL A 111 -3.00 -31.14 3.94
C VAL A 111 -2.90 -29.67 4.32
N LYS A 112 -3.12 -29.29 5.59
CA LYS A 112 -2.97 -27.90 6.05
C LYS A 112 -1.59 -27.28 5.81
N ARG A 113 -0.50 -28.08 5.83
CA ARG A 113 0.86 -27.61 5.52
C ARG A 113 1.09 -27.39 4.02
N TYR A 114 0.47 -28.23 3.19
CA TYR A 114 0.62 -28.17 1.73
C TYR A 114 -0.38 -27.23 1.05
N LYS A 115 -1.36 -26.67 1.78
CA LYS A 115 -2.22 -25.59 1.28
C LYS A 115 -1.38 -24.37 0.87
N SER A 116 -1.50 -23.95 -0.40
CA SER A 116 -0.91 -22.71 -0.90
C SER A 116 -1.36 -21.50 -0.08
N TYR A 117 -0.47 -20.51 0.07
CA TYR A 117 -0.79 -19.25 0.77
C TYR A 117 -2.04 -18.57 0.23
N ALA A 118 -2.25 -18.58 -1.09
CA ALA A 118 -3.43 -18.02 -1.72
C ALA A 118 -4.74 -18.66 -1.23
N CYS A 119 -4.77 -19.98 -1.07
CA CYS A 119 -5.94 -20.70 -0.57
C CYS A 119 -6.22 -20.36 0.90
N ARG A 120 -5.17 -20.30 1.73
CA ARG A 120 -5.31 -19.90 3.13
C ARG A 120 -5.83 -18.47 3.26
N MET A 121 -5.33 -17.56 2.42
CA MET A 121 -5.81 -16.18 2.36
C MET A 121 -7.26 -16.10 1.89
N ARG A 122 -7.68 -16.90 0.91
CA ARG A 122 -9.07 -16.93 0.42
C ARG A 122 -10.03 -17.43 1.49
N GLU A 123 -9.68 -18.51 2.18
CA GLU A 123 -10.44 -19.07 3.31
C GLU A 123 -10.57 -18.02 4.41
N TRP A 124 -9.45 -17.40 4.81
CA TRP A 124 -9.44 -16.33 5.81
C TRP A 124 -10.26 -15.10 5.40
N LEU A 125 -10.11 -14.64 4.15
CA LEU A 125 -10.87 -13.52 3.59
C LEU A 125 -12.36 -13.83 3.56
N SER A 126 -12.75 -15.07 3.26
CA SER A 126 -14.16 -15.47 3.22
C SER A 126 -14.79 -15.47 4.61
N GLU A 127 -14.07 -15.90 5.65
CA GLU A 127 -14.53 -15.84 7.04
C GLU A 127 -14.68 -14.40 7.53
N HIS A 128 -13.80 -13.51 7.09
CA HIS A 128 -13.72 -12.13 7.60
C HIS A 128 -14.35 -11.09 6.65
N VAL A 129 -14.96 -11.51 5.54
CA VAL A 129 -15.49 -10.58 4.51
C VAL A 129 -16.53 -9.62 5.08
N SER A 130 -17.38 -10.11 5.99
CA SER A 130 -18.43 -9.32 6.63
C SER A 130 -17.89 -8.17 7.49
N VAL A 131 -16.66 -8.31 8.03
CA VAL A 131 -16.00 -7.28 8.84
C VAL A 131 -15.09 -6.40 7.97
N LEU A 132 -14.40 -6.99 6.99
CA LEU A 132 -13.49 -6.25 6.11
C LEU A 132 -14.23 -5.24 5.24
N MET A 133 -15.36 -5.63 4.64
CA MET A 133 -16.14 -4.76 3.75
C MET A 133 -16.56 -3.43 4.38
N PRO A 134 -17.19 -3.38 5.58
CA PRO A 134 -17.55 -2.11 6.19
C PRO A 134 -16.33 -1.28 6.60
N VAL A 135 -15.23 -1.89 7.02
CA VAL A 135 -13.98 -1.17 7.35
C VAL A 135 -13.42 -0.47 6.11
N PHE A 136 -13.33 -1.17 4.98
CA PHE A 136 -12.88 -0.57 3.72
C PHE A 136 -13.81 0.55 3.26
N ALA A 137 -15.12 0.34 3.32
CA ALA A 137 -16.10 1.37 2.97
C ALA A 137 -15.97 2.62 3.87
N ALA A 138 -15.76 2.43 5.17
CA ALA A 138 -15.54 3.53 6.13
C ALA A 138 -14.25 4.31 5.81
N LEU A 139 -13.14 3.62 5.52
CA LEU A 139 -11.88 4.27 5.15
C LEU A 139 -12.01 5.10 3.87
N VAL A 140 -12.65 4.55 2.83
CA VAL A 140 -12.92 5.28 1.59
C VAL A 140 -13.83 6.47 1.85
N GLY A 141 -14.90 6.29 2.64
CA GLY A 141 -15.78 7.39 3.04
C GLY A 141 -15.04 8.51 3.78
N CYS A 142 -14.24 8.17 4.79
CA CYS A 142 -13.44 9.12 5.56
C CYS A 142 -12.45 9.90 4.67
N THR A 143 -11.75 9.21 3.77
CA THR A 143 -10.80 9.88 2.86
C THR A 143 -11.49 10.86 1.91
N LEU A 144 -12.65 10.52 1.35
CA LEU A 144 -13.44 11.42 0.51
C LEU A 144 -13.95 12.65 1.27
N VAL A 145 -14.45 12.46 2.49
CA VAL A 145 -14.89 13.57 3.35
C VAL A 145 -13.72 14.50 3.69
N LEU A 146 -12.58 13.94 4.09
CA LEU A 146 -11.38 14.72 4.39
C LEU A 146 -10.88 15.49 3.17
N GLN A 147 -10.88 14.88 1.98
CA GLN A 147 -10.53 15.57 0.74
C GLN A 147 -11.51 16.71 0.43
N LYS A 148 -12.82 16.48 0.60
CA LYS A 148 -13.85 17.52 0.39
C LYS A 148 -13.66 18.69 1.35
N LEU A 149 -13.38 18.42 2.63
CA LEU A 149 -13.10 19.46 3.63
C LEU A 149 -11.81 20.22 3.33
N ARG A 150 -10.73 19.52 2.96
CA ARG A 150 -9.46 20.15 2.57
C ARG A 150 -9.62 21.07 1.36
N ARG A 151 -10.33 20.60 0.32
CA ARG A 151 -10.64 21.42 -0.87
C ARG A 151 -11.44 22.66 -0.49
N ARG A 152 -12.48 22.53 0.34
CA ARG A 152 -13.28 23.67 0.82
C ARG A 152 -12.43 24.69 1.58
N ARG A 153 -11.56 24.23 2.50
CA ARG A 153 -10.67 25.13 3.26
C ARG A 153 -9.68 25.86 2.36
N LEU A 154 -9.08 25.16 1.38
CA LEU A 154 -8.17 25.77 0.43
C LEU A 154 -8.87 26.79 -0.46
N LEU A 155 -10.08 26.48 -0.92
CA LEU A 155 -10.90 27.44 -1.68
C LEU A 155 -11.23 28.67 -0.83
N ALA A 156 -11.68 28.50 0.42
CA ALA A 156 -11.98 29.62 1.31
C ALA A 156 -10.75 30.52 1.57
N ALA A 157 -9.58 29.92 1.82
CA ALA A 157 -8.34 30.68 2.00
C ALA A 157 -7.94 31.46 0.73
N ARG A 158 -8.14 30.86 -0.45
CA ARG A 158 -7.85 31.50 -1.74
C ARG A 158 -8.85 32.63 -2.06
N VAL A 159 -10.12 32.46 -1.71
CA VAL A 159 -11.16 33.51 -1.84
C VAL A 159 -10.78 34.72 -0.99
N GLU A 160 -10.36 34.50 0.25
CA GLU A 160 -9.94 35.59 1.15
C GLU A 160 -8.72 36.35 0.60
N GLU A 161 -7.73 35.63 0.06
CA GLU A 161 -6.56 36.24 -0.58
C GLU A 161 -6.95 37.10 -1.80
N LEU A 162 -7.85 36.59 -2.64
CA LEU A 162 -8.36 37.34 -3.80
C LEU A 162 -9.16 38.56 -3.39
N TYR A 163 -9.99 38.45 -2.35
CA TYR A 163 -10.75 39.57 -1.81
C TYR A 163 -9.82 40.67 -1.27
N GLN A 164 -8.75 40.30 -0.55
CA GLN A 164 -7.75 41.25 -0.10
C GLN A 164 -7.02 41.94 -1.28
N GLN A 165 -6.69 41.20 -2.34
CA GLN A 165 -6.10 41.76 -3.56
C GLN A 165 -7.04 42.73 -4.28
N VAL A 166 -8.34 42.42 -4.34
CA VAL A 166 -9.36 43.33 -4.87
C VAL A 166 -9.38 44.64 -4.07
N CYS A 167 -9.40 44.55 -2.74
CA CYS A 167 -9.39 45.73 -1.88
C CYS A 167 -8.14 46.59 -2.10
N GLU A 168 -6.95 45.98 -2.13
CA GLU A 168 -5.69 46.68 -2.34
C GLU A 168 -5.63 47.35 -3.73
N THR A 169 -6.11 46.67 -4.77
CA THR A 169 -6.15 47.22 -6.15
C THR A 169 -7.13 48.39 -6.26
N LEU A 170 -8.33 48.27 -5.66
CA LEU A 170 -9.33 49.33 -5.68
C LEU A 170 -8.90 50.54 -4.83
N GLU A 171 -8.25 50.33 -3.68
CA GLU A 171 -7.67 51.41 -2.89
C GLU A 171 -6.55 52.14 -3.66
N GLU A 172 -5.67 51.40 -4.35
CA GLU A 172 -4.60 51.99 -5.17
C GLU A 172 -5.17 52.86 -6.29
N ILE A 173 -6.18 52.38 -7.01
CA ILE A 173 -6.85 53.13 -8.09
C ILE A 173 -7.56 54.37 -7.56
N ALA A 174 -8.22 54.27 -6.41
CA ALA A 174 -8.84 55.42 -5.75
C ALA A 174 -7.80 56.46 -5.26
N MET A 175 -6.61 56.02 -4.84
CA MET A 175 -5.52 56.93 -4.45
C MET A 175 -4.90 57.61 -5.66
N ILE A 176 -4.71 56.90 -6.78
CA ILE A 176 -4.21 57.46 -8.03
C ILE A 176 -5.20 58.47 -8.62
N SER A 177 -6.50 58.17 -8.63
CA SER A 177 -7.53 59.09 -9.13
C SER A 177 -7.60 60.37 -8.29
N ARG A 178 -7.45 60.26 -6.98
CA ARG A 178 -7.44 61.43 -6.07
C ARG A 178 -6.19 62.30 -6.23
N ASN A 179 -5.04 61.71 -6.52
CA ASN A 179 -3.77 62.44 -6.71
C ASN A 179 -3.62 63.04 -8.12
N SER A 180 -4.44 62.64 -9.09
CA SER A 180 -4.35 63.05 -10.50
C SER A 180 -5.34 64.16 -10.88
N ASP A 181 -5.62 65.08 -9.94
CA ASP A 181 -6.51 66.23 -10.12
C ASP A 181 -7.88 65.87 -10.74
N GLY A 182 -8.43 64.70 -10.38
CA GLY A 182 -9.78 64.29 -10.76
C GLY A 182 -9.94 63.76 -12.19
N HIS A 183 -8.86 63.56 -12.94
CA HIS A 183 -8.92 63.01 -14.30
C HIS A 183 -8.91 61.47 -14.37
N GLY A 184 -8.63 60.77 -13.27
CA GLY A 184 -8.69 59.31 -13.18
C GLY A 184 -10.06 58.79 -12.75
N GLU A 185 -10.52 57.69 -13.36
CA GLU A 185 -11.75 57.01 -12.94
C GLU A 185 -11.51 56.23 -11.62
N PRO A 186 -12.27 56.49 -10.53
CA PRO A 186 -12.07 55.82 -9.22
C PRO A 186 -12.69 54.42 -9.14
N TRP A 187 -13.23 53.90 -10.25
CA TRP A 187 -14.00 52.65 -10.33
C TRP A 187 -13.42 51.73 -11.40
N VAL A 188 -13.68 50.43 -11.24
CA VAL A 188 -13.15 49.38 -12.13
C VAL A 188 -14.24 48.41 -12.52
N VAL A 189 -14.20 47.91 -13.76
CA VAL A 189 -15.14 46.89 -14.23
C VAL A 189 -14.84 45.55 -13.55
N ALA A 190 -15.86 44.90 -12.97
CA ALA A 190 -15.71 43.63 -12.25
C ALA A 190 -15.08 42.51 -13.10
N SER A 191 -15.42 42.45 -14.40
CA SER A 191 -14.82 41.48 -15.32
C SER A 191 -13.32 41.68 -15.53
N TRP A 192 -12.84 42.94 -15.47
CA TRP A 192 -11.42 43.23 -15.56
C TRP A 192 -10.68 42.75 -14.31
N LEU A 193 -11.23 43.00 -13.11
CA LEU A 193 -10.66 42.49 -11.85
C LEU A 193 -10.56 40.97 -11.85
N ARG A 194 -11.62 40.30 -12.29
CA ARG A 194 -11.64 38.84 -12.45
C ARG A 194 -10.53 38.36 -13.37
N ASP A 195 -10.40 38.98 -14.54
CA ASP A 195 -9.47 38.52 -15.56
C ASP A 195 -8.00 38.86 -15.21
N HIS A 196 -7.79 39.93 -14.44
CA HIS A 196 -6.49 40.37 -13.94
C HIS A 196 -6.00 39.54 -12.73
N LEU A 197 -6.89 39.22 -11.78
CA LEU A 197 -6.54 38.55 -10.52
C LEU A 197 -6.61 37.02 -10.60
N LEU A 198 -7.52 36.45 -11.41
CA LEU A 198 -7.64 34.99 -11.53
C LEU A 198 -6.63 34.39 -12.52
N LEU A 199 -5.97 33.32 -12.11
CA LEU A 199 -5.14 32.52 -13.01
C LEU A 199 -6.01 31.81 -14.07
N PRO A 200 -5.49 31.53 -15.28
CA PRO A 200 -6.23 30.83 -16.33
C PRO A 200 -6.84 29.47 -15.90
N LYS A 201 -6.22 28.80 -14.92
CA LYS A 201 -6.73 27.54 -14.34
C LYS A 201 -7.91 27.76 -13.38
N GLU A 202 -7.93 28.89 -12.66
CA GLU A 202 -8.95 29.25 -11.68
C GLU A 202 -10.22 29.80 -12.35
N ARG A 203 -10.09 30.40 -13.53
CA ARG A 203 -11.23 30.88 -14.36
C ARG A 203 -12.21 29.78 -14.76
N LYS A 204 -11.81 28.51 -14.69
CA LYS A 204 -12.70 27.36 -14.93
C LYS A 204 -13.68 27.10 -13.80
N ASN A 205 -13.42 27.62 -12.60
CA ASN A 205 -14.24 27.42 -11.40
C ASN A 205 -15.06 28.68 -11.12
N PRO A 206 -16.32 28.78 -11.61
CA PRO A 206 -17.15 29.97 -11.40
C PRO A 206 -17.50 30.20 -9.93
N GLU A 207 -17.49 29.14 -9.11
CA GLU A 207 -17.79 29.22 -7.66
C GLU A 207 -16.77 30.08 -6.89
N LEU A 208 -15.50 30.09 -7.32
CA LEU A 208 -14.45 30.86 -6.65
C LEU A 208 -14.73 32.36 -6.73
N TRP A 209 -15.03 32.84 -7.94
CA TRP A 209 -15.33 34.26 -8.17
C TRP A 209 -16.65 34.66 -7.53
N LYS A 210 -17.67 33.78 -7.57
CA LYS A 210 -18.96 34.03 -6.92
C LYS A 210 -18.81 34.27 -5.41
N MET A 211 -17.98 33.49 -4.72
CA MET A 211 -17.71 33.72 -3.29
C MET A 211 -16.99 35.05 -3.02
N VAL A 212 -16.10 35.48 -3.91
CA VAL A 212 -15.48 36.82 -3.82
C VAL A 212 -16.53 37.92 -4.02
N GLU A 213 -17.43 37.77 -4.98
CA GLU A 213 -18.54 38.72 -5.18
C GLU A 213 -19.46 38.82 -3.97
N GLU A 214 -19.71 37.70 -3.27
CA GLU A 214 -20.47 37.66 -2.02
C GLU A 214 -19.74 38.44 -0.91
N LEU A 215 -18.44 38.22 -0.71
CA LEU A 215 -17.64 38.99 0.26
C LEU A 215 -17.60 40.49 -0.04
N VAL A 216 -17.48 40.87 -1.32
CA VAL A 216 -17.51 42.27 -1.74
C VAL A 216 -18.87 42.91 -1.47
N GLN A 217 -19.96 42.17 -1.67
CA GLN A 217 -21.31 42.66 -1.41
C GLN A 217 -21.58 42.88 0.09
N GLU A 218 -20.92 42.11 0.96
CA GLU A 218 -21.01 42.25 2.42
C GLU A 218 -20.15 43.40 2.98
N ASP A 219 -19.15 43.88 2.24
CA ASP A 219 -18.24 44.94 2.69
C ASP A 219 -18.77 46.34 2.35
N SER A 220 -19.11 47.11 3.38
CA SER A 220 -19.59 48.49 3.26
C SER A 220 -18.57 49.50 2.72
N ARG A 221 -17.29 49.11 2.54
CA ARG A 221 -16.25 49.97 1.98
C ARG A 221 -16.22 49.94 0.46
N LEU A 222 -16.93 49.00 -0.16
CA LEU A 222 -16.95 48.75 -1.58
C LEU A 222 -18.36 48.96 -2.13
N ASP A 223 -18.47 49.80 -3.17
CA ASP A 223 -19.73 50.03 -3.85
C ASP A 223 -19.78 49.28 -5.17
N ARG A 224 -20.92 48.61 -5.41
CA ARG A 224 -21.19 47.86 -6.62
C ARG A 224 -22.43 48.43 -7.32
N TYR A 225 -22.24 48.95 -8.53
CA TYR A 225 -23.35 49.51 -9.31
C TYR A 225 -23.17 49.29 -10.82
N PRO A 226 -24.26 49.25 -11.60
CA PRO A 226 -24.18 49.21 -13.06
C PRO A 226 -23.83 50.59 -13.62
N LYS A 227 -22.88 50.64 -14.56
CA LYS A 227 -22.48 51.86 -15.27
C LYS A 227 -22.36 51.59 -16.77
N LEU A 228 -22.73 52.57 -17.59
CA LEU A 228 -22.55 52.51 -19.04
C LEU A 228 -21.09 52.77 -19.38
N VAL A 229 -20.38 51.73 -19.81
CA VAL A 229 -18.99 51.80 -20.26
C VAL A 229 -18.97 51.51 -21.76
N LYS A 230 -18.65 52.53 -22.56
CA LYS A 230 -18.62 52.43 -24.04
C LYS A 230 -19.93 51.91 -24.65
N GLY A 231 -21.07 52.32 -24.10
CA GLY A 231 -22.41 51.96 -24.58
C GLY A 231 -22.99 50.64 -24.05
N GLU A 232 -22.22 49.87 -23.27
CA GLU A 232 -22.68 48.64 -22.62
C GLU A 232 -22.86 48.85 -21.11
N ALA A 233 -23.95 48.34 -20.54
CA ALA A 233 -24.15 48.35 -19.09
C ALA A 233 -23.24 47.27 -18.45
N LYS A 234 -22.24 47.69 -17.67
CA LYS A 234 -21.30 46.82 -16.97
C LYS A 234 -21.32 47.09 -15.47
N VAL A 235 -21.12 46.04 -14.68
CA VAL A 235 -21.00 46.17 -13.23
C VAL A 235 -19.60 46.71 -12.90
N VAL A 236 -19.58 47.82 -12.17
CA VAL A 236 -18.35 48.48 -11.73
C VAL A 236 -18.26 48.45 -10.21
N TRP A 237 -17.04 48.34 -9.71
CA TRP A 237 -16.70 48.36 -8.29
C TRP A 237 -15.90 49.61 -7.97
N GLU A 238 -16.24 50.27 -6.88
CA GLU A 238 -15.64 51.52 -6.43
C GLU A 238 -15.26 51.44 -4.95
N TRP A 239 -14.11 52.01 -4.59
CA TRP A 239 -13.67 52.10 -3.20
C TRP A 239 -14.24 53.36 -2.53
N GLN A 240 -15.10 53.18 -1.53
CA GLN A 240 -15.66 54.27 -0.72
C GLN A 240 -15.02 54.40 0.68
N GLY A 241 -14.26 53.39 1.11
CA GLY A 241 -13.62 53.39 2.42
C GLY A 241 -12.55 54.48 2.61
N GLY A 242 -12.35 54.94 3.84
CA GLY A 242 -11.16 55.72 4.21
C GLY A 242 -9.88 54.87 4.06
N SER A 243 -8.73 55.51 3.80
CA SER A 243 -7.48 54.79 3.51
C SER A 243 -7.03 53.87 4.65
N LEU A 244 -6.79 52.59 4.33
CA LEU A 244 -6.27 51.57 5.24
C LEU A 244 -4.77 51.77 5.54
N SER A 245 -4.11 52.62 4.76
CA SER A 245 -2.68 52.96 4.86
C SER A 245 -2.26 53.58 6.20
N SER A 246 -3.17 54.24 6.92
CA SER A 246 -2.84 54.88 8.21
C SER A 246 -2.51 53.86 9.32
N SER A 247 -3.04 52.64 9.25
CA SER A 247 -2.77 51.57 10.23
C SER A 247 -1.48 50.78 9.95
N ARG A 248 -1.08 50.59 8.67
CA ARG A 248 0.19 49.90 8.34
C ARG A 248 1.43 50.77 8.59
N LYS A 249 1.35 52.10 8.46
CA LYS A 249 2.49 52.99 8.79
C LYS A 249 2.79 53.09 10.28
N LYS A 250 1.81 52.87 11.17
CA LYS A 250 2.02 52.93 12.63
C LYS A 250 2.78 51.73 13.19
N LYS A 251 2.75 50.57 12.51
CA LYS A 251 3.48 49.36 12.93
C LYS A 251 4.93 49.33 12.43
N LYS A 252 5.30 50.16 11.45
CA LYS A 252 6.66 50.24 10.87
C LYS A 252 7.55 51.30 11.54
N GLY A 253 7.04 52.03 12.54
CA GLY A 253 7.75 53.13 13.22
C GLY A 253 8.24 52.83 14.64
N VAL A 254 8.07 51.59 15.15
CA VAL A 254 8.50 51.23 16.52
C VAL A 254 9.77 50.35 16.54
N ASP A 255 10.13 49.69 15.43
CA ASP A 255 11.35 48.85 15.37
C ASP A 255 12.54 49.63 14.80
N GLY A 256 12.95 50.66 15.55
CA GLY A 256 14.08 51.52 15.23
C GLY A 256 14.96 51.83 16.45
N LYS A 257 15.31 50.82 17.25
CA LYS A 257 16.44 50.94 18.18
C LYS A 257 17.14 49.60 18.39
N SER A 258 18.34 49.54 17.83
CA SER A 258 19.33 48.48 17.86
C SER A 258 19.75 48.06 19.27
N LYS A 259 19.84 46.73 19.50
CA LYS A 259 20.89 46.01 20.25
C LYS A 259 20.97 44.58 19.67
N LEU A 260 21.92 44.33 18.79
CA LEU A 260 23.18 43.60 19.02
C LEU A 260 22.98 42.08 19.29
N PHE A 261 23.46 41.27 18.35
CA PHE A 261 23.61 39.80 18.33
C PHE A 261 24.35 39.24 19.58
N PRO A 262 24.21 37.93 19.88
CA PRO A 262 25.13 36.95 19.28
C PRO A 262 24.46 35.80 18.51
N GLU A 263 25.24 35.34 17.56
CA GLU A 263 25.13 34.26 16.59
C GLU A 263 25.16 32.87 17.25
N GLU A 264 24.23 31.98 16.85
CA GLU A 264 24.35 30.54 17.08
C GLU A 264 24.19 29.75 15.77
N THR A 265 25.21 28.93 15.54
CA THR A 265 25.54 28.09 14.38
C THR A 265 24.65 26.82 14.31
N PRO A 266 24.36 26.26 13.12
CA PRO A 266 23.38 25.16 12.97
C PRO A 266 23.96 23.77 13.33
N PRO A 267 23.12 22.81 13.78
CA PRO A 267 23.62 21.49 14.16
C PRO A 267 23.85 20.59 12.92
N ARG A 268 25.06 20.04 12.83
CA ARG A 268 25.40 18.88 12.00
C ARG A 268 25.23 17.59 12.80
N ALA A 269 24.77 16.57 12.08
CA ALA A 269 24.61 15.18 12.52
C ALA A 269 25.92 14.57 13.03
N VAL A 270 25.80 13.73 14.06
CA VAL A 270 26.82 12.77 14.48
C VAL A 270 26.13 11.41 14.65
N SER A 271 26.49 10.49 13.76
CA SER A 271 26.45 9.04 14.01
C SER A 271 27.64 8.70 14.90
N ASP A 272 27.45 7.80 15.86
CA ASP A 272 28.54 6.95 16.34
C ASP A 272 28.03 5.54 16.63
N GLN A 273 28.56 4.60 15.85
CA GLN A 273 28.78 3.22 16.24
C GLN A 273 30.00 3.20 17.16
N ASP A 274 29.90 2.60 18.35
CA ASP A 274 30.93 1.65 18.77
C ASP A 274 30.37 0.70 19.83
N TYR A 275 30.48 -0.58 19.55
CA TYR A 275 30.11 -1.70 20.41
C TYR A 275 31.41 -2.46 20.62
N SER A 276 32.01 -2.36 21.80
CA SER A 276 33.18 -3.18 22.13
C SER A 276 33.08 -3.76 23.53
N GLU A 277 33.15 -5.09 23.53
CA GLU A 277 33.11 -6.03 24.63
C GLU A 277 34.16 -5.74 25.71
N ARG A 278 33.81 -6.02 26.98
CA ARG A 278 34.78 -6.54 27.94
C ARG A 278 34.13 -7.46 28.98
N LYS A 279 34.76 -8.63 29.14
CA LYS A 279 34.42 -9.79 29.99
C LYS A 279 34.33 -9.47 31.50
N PRO A 280 33.67 -10.35 32.28
CA PRO A 280 33.68 -10.30 33.74
C PRO A 280 34.88 -11.07 34.31
N SER A 281 35.47 -10.53 35.39
CA SER A 281 36.35 -11.27 36.29
C SER A 281 35.95 -10.98 37.74
N GLU A 282 35.62 -12.07 38.44
CA GLU A 282 35.82 -12.38 39.86
C GLU A 282 36.28 -11.26 40.80
N SER A 283 35.60 -11.11 41.95
CA SER A 283 36.08 -11.57 43.28
C SER A 283 35.49 -10.78 44.46
N LEU A 284 35.14 -11.55 45.51
CA LEU A 284 35.02 -11.23 46.94
C LEU A 284 34.10 -10.08 47.42
N HIS A 285 32.97 -10.44 48.04
CA HIS A 285 32.86 -10.51 49.52
C HIS A 285 31.65 -11.33 49.97
#